data_AF-A0A3D0QW94-F1
#
_entry.id   AF-A0A3D0QW94-F1
#
_cell.length_a   1.000
_cell.length_b   1.000
_cell.length_c   1.000
_cell.angle_alpha   90.00
_cell.angle_beta   90.00
_cell.angle_gamma   90.00
#
_symmetry.space_group_name_H-M   'P 1'
#
loop_
_entity.id
_entity.type
_entity.pdbx_description
1 polymer ?
#
loop_
_entity_poly.entity_id
_entity_poly.type
_entity_poly.pdbx_seq_one_letter_code
_entity_poly.pdbx_strand_id
1 'polypeptide(L)'
;DALERITAELDRQGVRPPCVVTGREAVRIAFRAGCSSRQAGGHDGSITVPGLRAAADVRPVAVLVSGGAGPPGYARDWRSRPLPDLDSLRDFRVYLSPTAKPARSQYAAGREP
;
A
#
# COMPACT_ATOMS: atom_id res chain seq x y z
N ASP A 1 6.62 4.67 16.44
CA ASP A 1 5.97 3.34 16.51
C ASP A 1 6.07 2.59 15.15
N ALA A 2 5.88 1.26 15.06
CA ALA A 2 5.98 0.53 13.78
C ALA A 2 4.86 0.88 12.79
N LEU A 3 3.62 0.99 13.28
CA LEU A 3 2.44 1.36 12.48
C LEU A 3 2.57 2.77 11.92
N GLU A 4 3.13 3.68 12.71
CA GLU A 4 3.43 5.05 12.31
C GLU A 4 4.45 5.11 11.16
N ARG A 5 5.54 4.34 11.24
CA ARG A 5 6.56 4.27 10.17
C ARG A 5 5.98 3.70 8.88
N ILE A 6 5.11 2.70 8.98
CA ILE A 6 4.39 2.13 7.84
C ILE A 6 3.50 3.20 7.19
N THR A 7 2.70 3.89 7.99
CA THR A 7 1.78 4.94 7.52
C THR A 7 2.55 6.08 6.85
N ALA A 8 3.68 6.49 7.41
CA ALA A 8 4.55 7.51 6.82
C ALA A 8 5.22 7.05 5.52
N GLU A 9 5.58 5.76 5.38
CA GLU A 9 6.06 5.23 4.10
C GLU A 9 4.93 5.24 3.05
N LEU A 10 3.72 4.80 3.41
CA LEU A 10 2.56 4.86 2.50
C LEU A 10 2.30 6.29 2.00
N ASP A 11 2.30 7.27 2.90
CA ASP A 11 2.13 8.69 2.61
C ASP A 11 3.22 9.22 1.65
N ARG A 12 4.49 8.87 1.90
CA ARG A 12 5.62 9.21 1.02
C ARG A 12 5.51 8.58 -0.36
N GLN A 13 4.91 7.39 -0.45
CA GLN A 13 4.69 6.69 -1.71
C GLN A 13 3.43 7.16 -2.47
N GLY A 14 2.67 8.11 -1.92
CA GLY A 14 1.48 8.69 -2.57
C GLY A 14 0.18 8.00 -2.22
N VAL A 15 0.16 7.14 -1.19
CA VAL A 15 -1.06 6.53 -0.67
C VAL A 15 -1.68 7.51 0.33
N ARG A 16 -2.52 8.41 -0.18
CA ARG A 16 -3.19 9.48 0.58
C ARG A 16 -4.69 9.49 0.32
N PRO A 17 -5.53 9.94 1.27
CA PRO A 17 -6.97 9.99 1.07
C PRO A 17 -7.38 10.85 -0.13
N PRO A 18 -8.37 10.42 -0.94
CA PRO A 18 -9.09 9.15 -0.86
C PRO A 18 -8.25 7.96 -1.39
N CYS A 19 -8.05 6.93 -0.57
CA CYS A 19 -7.20 5.77 -0.87
C CYS A 19 -7.82 4.46 -0.41
N VAL A 20 -7.32 3.34 -0.95
CA VAL A 20 -7.68 1.98 -0.52
C VAL A 20 -6.43 1.22 -0.07
N VAL A 21 -6.53 0.53 1.06
CA VAL A 21 -5.52 -0.42 1.52
C VAL A 21 -6.16 -1.81 1.60
N THR A 22 -5.46 -2.82 1.11
CA THR A 22 -5.91 -4.21 1.08
C THR A 22 -4.81 -5.16 1.54
N GLY A 23 -5.18 -6.40 1.90
CA GLY A 23 -4.28 -7.41 2.43
C GLY A 23 -4.41 -7.62 3.94
N ARG A 24 -3.51 -8.42 4.49
CA ARG A 24 -3.52 -8.78 5.91
C ARG A 24 -3.11 -7.56 6.75
N GLU A 25 -3.78 -7.34 7.87
CA GLU A 25 -3.65 -6.14 8.72
C GLU A 25 -4.03 -4.81 8.04
N ALA A 26 -4.69 -4.86 6.88
CA ALA A 26 -5.10 -3.66 6.16
C ALA A 26 -6.04 -2.77 6.97
N VAL A 27 -6.88 -3.32 7.85
CA VAL A 27 -7.84 -2.52 8.64
C VAL A 27 -7.13 -1.50 9.53
N ARG A 28 -6.15 -1.94 10.33
CA ARG A 28 -5.43 -1.07 11.27
C ARG A 28 -4.61 0.00 10.54
N ILE A 29 -3.91 -0.41 9.48
CA ILE A 29 -3.08 0.50 8.66
C ILE A 29 -3.96 1.50 7.88
N ALA A 30 -5.05 1.04 7.26
CA ALA A 30 -5.99 1.90 6.54
C ALA A 30 -6.59 2.96 7.46
N PHE A 31 -7.04 2.54 8.65
CA PHE A 31 -7.62 3.45 9.63
C PHE A 31 -6.61 4.54 10.05
N ARG A 32 -5.37 4.14 10.35
CA ARG A 32 -4.30 5.10 10.71
C ARG A 32 -3.96 6.05 9.55
N ALA A 33 -4.02 5.58 8.31
CA ALA A 33 -3.74 6.35 7.10
C ALA A 33 -4.92 7.21 6.59
N GLY A 34 -6.11 7.07 7.18
CA GLY A 34 -7.34 7.69 6.67
C GLY A 34 -7.85 7.08 5.35
N CYS A 35 -7.42 5.86 5.01
CA CYS A 35 -7.83 5.14 3.82
C CYS A 35 -9.02 4.20 4.11
N SER A 36 -9.72 3.79 3.05
CA SER A 36 -10.67 2.69 3.11
C SER A 36 -9.94 1.34 3.13
N SER A 37 -10.30 0.46 4.08
CA SER A 37 -9.89 -0.95 4.00
C SER A 37 -10.84 -1.73 3.09
N ARG A 38 -10.30 -2.54 2.18
CA ARG A 38 -11.08 -3.44 1.32
C ARG A 38 -10.34 -4.76 1.15
N GLN A 39 -11.03 -5.88 1.09
CA GLN A 39 -10.42 -7.19 0.85
C GLN A 39 -11.19 -7.95 -0.23
N ALA A 40 -10.45 -8.52 -1.19
CA ALA A 40 -11.00 -9.36 -2.25
C ALA A 40 -11.17 -10.84 -1.85
N GLY A 41 -10.72 -11.21 -0.65
CA GLY A 41 -10.83 -12.54 -0.05
C GLY A 41 -10.61 -12.46 1.47
N GLY A 42 -10.85 -13.55 2.19
CA GLY A 42 -10.98 -13.55 3.65
C GLY A 42 -12.44 -13.39 4.10
N HIS A 43 -12.68 -13.14 5.39
CA HIS A 43 -14.04 -13.04 5.96
C HIS A 43 -14.83 -11.84 5.41
N ASP A 44 -14.13 -10.79 4.94
CA ASP A 44 -14.70 -9.50 4.55
C ASP A 44 -14.55 -9.21 3.05
N GLY A 45 -15.17 -10.03 2.19
CA GLY A 45 -15.25 -9.87 0.72
C GLY A 45 -15.94 -8.58 0.25
N SER A 46 -15.43 -7.44 0.71
CA SER A 46 -15.96 -6.08 0.60
C SER A 46 -15.68 -5.44 -0.76
N ILE A 47 -14.92 -6.12 -1.62
CA ILE A 47 -14.64 -5.72 -2.99
C ILE A 47 -14.31 -6.97 -3.83
N THR A 48 -14.50 -6.90 -5.14
CA THR A 48 -14.03 -7.94 -6.07
C THR A 48 -12.64 -7.60 -6.61
N VAL A 49 -11.91 -8.57 -7.16
CA VAL A 49 -10.64 -8.29 -7.86
C VAL A 49 -10.82 -7.27 -9.00
N PRO A 50 -11.83 -7.39 -9.89
CA PRO A 50 -12.13 -6.34 -10.87
C PRO A 50 -12.40 -4.98 -10.23
N GLY A 51 -13.14 -4.94 -9.11
CA GLY A 51 -13.39 -3.71 -8.36
C GLY A 51 -12.11 -3.07 -7.80
N LEU A 52 -11.14 -3.86 -7.35
CA LEU A 52 -9.83 -3.35 -6.92
C LEU A 52 -9.03 -2.76 -8.08
N ARG A 53 -9.05 -3.41 -9.26
CA ARG A 53 -8.39 -2.87 -10.45
C ARG A 53 -9.01 -1.55 -10.86
N ALA A 54 -10.34 -1.48 -10.97
CA ALA A 54 -11.04 -0.25 -11.29
C ALA A 54 -10.77 0.86 -10.25
N ALA A 55 -10.66 0.52 -8.96
CA ALA A 55 -10.25 1.47 -7.93
C ALA A 55 -8.82 1.97 -8.15
N ALA A 56 -7.88 1.07 -8.50
CA ALA A 56 -6.49 1.40 -8.75
C ALA A 56 -6.29 2.34 -9.95
N ASP A 57 -7.22 2.34 -10.91
CA ASP A 57 -7.19 3.23 -12.06
C ASP A 57 -7.55 4.68 -11.70
N VAL A 58 -8.35 4.90 -10.65
CA VAL A 58 -8.88 6.23 -10.29
C VAL A 58 -8.34 6.79 -8.98
N ARG A 59 -7.82 5.96 -8.08
CA ARG A 59 -7.28 6.38 -6.78
C ARG A 59 -6.18 5.44 -6.27
N PRO A 60 -5.31 5.90 -5.35
CA PRO A 60 -4.24 5.08 -4.81
C PRO A 60 -4.77 3.81 -4.13
N VAL A 61 -4.26 2.65 -4.55
CA VAL A 61 -4.45 1.35 -3.93
C VAL A 61 -3.10 0.79 -3.46
N ALA A 62 -3.06 0.34 -2.21
CA ALA A 62 -1.92 -0.33 -1.61
C ALA A 62 -2.28 -1.77 -1.20
N VAL A 63 -1.52 -2.75 -1.68
CA VAL A 63 -1.69 -4.18 -1.33
C VAL A 63 -0.57 -4.59 -0.38
N LEU A 64 -0.94 -4.98 0.83
CA LEU A 64 -0.03 -5.42 1.89
C LEU A 64 0.16 -6.93 1.84
N VAL A 65 1.41 -7.36 1.81
CA VAL A 65 1.82 -8.77 1.74
C VAL A 65 2.94 -9.01 2.74
N SER A 66 2.93 -10.15 3.43
CA SER A 66 4.00 -10.52 4.37
C SER A 66 4.40 -11.99 4.20
N GLY A 67 5.48 -12.39 4.88
CA GLY A 67 5.95 -13.78 4.93
C GLY A 67 6.61 -14.20 3.62
N GLY A 68 7.24 -13.26 2.91
CA GLY A 68 7.92 -13.52 1.64
C GLY A 68 6.99 -13.88 0.47
N ALA A 69 5.67 -13.84 0.66
CA ALA A 69 4.73 -14.15 -0.41
C ALA A 69 4.81 -13.12 -1.55
N GLY A 70 4.63 -13.61 -2.79
CA GLY A 70 4.56 -12.77 -3.97
C GLY A 70 3.26 -11.96 -4.05
N PRO A 71 3.18 -10.97 -4.95
CA PRO A 71 1.96 -10.19 -5.13
C PRO A 71 0.83 -11.06 -5.68
N PRO A 72 -0.43 -10.74 -5.37
CA PRO A 72 -1.57 -11.34 -6.05
C PRO A 72 -1.52 -11.02 -7.54
N GLY A 73 -2.13 -11.88 -8.38
CA GLY A 73 -2.06 -11.79 -9.84
C GLY A 73 -2.40 -10.41 -10.42
N TYR A 74 -3.29 -9.66 -9.78
CA TYR A 74 -3.72 -8.33 -10.23
C TYR A 74 -2.75 -7.19 -9.89
N ALA A 75 -1.78 -7.43 -9.02
CA ALA A 75 -0.80 -6.45 -8.57
C ALA A 75 0.64 -6.87 -8.92
N ARG A 76 0.82 -7.85 -9.82
CA ARG A 76 2.16 -8.35 -10.20
C ARG A 76 3.05 -7.27 -10.81
N ASP A 77 2.46 -6.40 -11.61
CA ASP A 77 3.18 -5.32 -12.29
C ASP A 77 3.24 -4.03 -11.46
N TRP A 78 2.74 -4.06 -10.24
CA TRP A 78 2.73 -2.89 -9.36
C TRP A 78 4.08 -2.69 -8.70
N ARG A 79 4.43 -1.43 -8.49
CA ARG A 79 5.69 -1.05 -7.83
C ARG A 79 5.69 -1.57 -6.39
N SER A 80 6.72 -2.34 -6.02
CA SER A 80 6.85 -2.86 -4.65
C SER A 80 7.79 -2.01 -3.79
N ARG A 81 7.51 -1.95 -2.48
CA ARG A 81 8.40 -1.35 -1.47
C ARG A 81 8.42 -2.23 -0.21
N PRO A 82 9.59 -2.42 0.42
CA PRO A 82 9.64 -3.02 1.74
C PRO A 82 9.00 -2.09 2.77
N LEU A 83 8.35 -2.68 3.76
CA LEU A 83 7.82 -2.01 4.94
C LEU A 83 8.56 -2.52 6.17
N PRO A 84 8.60 -1.73 7.27
CA PRO A 84 9.01 -2.26 8.57
C PRO A 84 8.17 -3.47 8.96
N ASP A 85 8.78 -4.42 9.68
CA ASP A 85 8.05 -5.50 10.34
C ASP A 85 7.00 -4.91 11.30
N LEU A 86 5.84 -5.56 11.35
CA LEU A 86 4.71 -5.16 12.19
C LEU A 86 4.21 -6.36 12.99
N ASP A 87 4.36 -6.32 14.31
CA ASP A 87 4.04 -7.43 15.21
C ASP A 87 4.69 -8.75 14.74
N SER A 88 3.89 -9.76 14.39
CA SER A 88 4.33 -11.05 13.84
C SER A 88 4.51 -11.04 12.31
N LEU A 89 4.17 -9.94 11.63
CA LEU A 89 4.33 -9.80 10.20
C LEU A 89 5.77 -9.43 9.84
N ARG A 90 6.51 -10.45 9.39
CA ARG A 90 7.86 -10.32 8.84
C ARG A 90 7.85 -10.24 7.33
N ASP A 91 8.95 -9.75 6.76
CA ASP A 91 9.14 -9.60 5.31
C ASP A 91 7.99 -8.82 4.67
N PHE A 92 7.58 -7.76 5.38
CA PHE A 92 6.39 -7.01 5.03
C PHE A 92 6.66 -6.12 3.82
N ARG A 93 5.79 -6.19 2.83
CA ARG A 93 5.90 -5.42 1.58
C ARG A 93 4.55 -4.81 1.22
N VAL A 94 4.63 -3.68 0.53
CA VAL A 94 3.49 -3.06 -0.13
C VAL A 94 3.68 -3.06 -1.63
N TYR A 95 2.62 -3.37 -2.36
CA TYR A 95 2.52 -3.16 -3.80
C TYR A 95 1.60 -1.98 -4.08
N LEU A 96 2.08 -1.05 -4.89
CA LEU A 96 1.51 0.28 -5.08
C LEU A 96 0.96 0.39 -6.50
N SER A 97 -0.34 0.67 -6.61
CA SER A 97 -0.99 0.94 -7.88
C SER A 97 -0.31 2.09 -8.66
N PRO A 98 -0.46 2.16 -9.99
CA PRO A 98 0.13 3.24 -10.81
C PRO A 98 -0.30 4.66 -10.40
N THR A 99 -1.48 4.81 -9.78
CA THR A 99 -1.99 6.08 -9.26
C THR A 99 -1.30 6.52 -7.96
N ALA A 100 -0.69 5.60 -7.21
CA ALA A 100 0.13 5.89 -6.04
C ALA A 100 1.53 6.35 -6.47
N LYS A 101 1.66 7.65 -6.73
CA LYS A 101 2.92 8.28 -7.15
C LYS A 101 3.62 8.90 -5.95
N PRO A 102 4.91 8.62 -5.73
CA PRO A 102 5.63 9.25 -4.65
C PRO A 102 5.70 10.75 -4.92
N ALA A 103 5.66 11.55 -3.85
CA ALA A 103 6.02 12.96 -3.98
C ALA A 103 7.42 13.00 -4.60
N ARG A 104 7.60 13.77 -5.69
CA ARG A 104 8.95 13.96 -6.27
C ARG A 104 9.86 14.42 -5.14
N SER A 105 10.88 13.63 -4.83
CA SER A 105 11.84 13.95 -3.80
C SER A 105 12.52 15.26 -4.17
N GLN A 106 12.16 16.34 -3.49
CA GLN A 106 12.76 17.67 -3.64
C GLN A 106 14.26 17.67 -3.27
N TYR A 107 14.76 16.56 -2.70
CA TYR A 107 16.14 16.36 -2.27
C TYR A 107 17.13 15.96 -3.39
N ALA A 108 16.70 15.85 -4.65
CA ALA A 108 17.61 15.55 -5.76
C ALA A 108 18.18 16.82 -6.47
N ALA A 109 17.85 18.03 -6.00
CA ALA A 109 18.30 19.30 -6.61
C ALA A 109 19.33 20.06 -5.75
N GLY A 110 20.29 19.34 -5.16
CA GLY A 110 21.24 19.94 -4.20
C GLY A 110 22.64 19.38 -4.21
N ARG A 111 23.12 18.80 -5.32
CA ARG A 111 24.54 18.46 -5.44
C ARG A 111 25.03 18.57 -6.86
N GLU A 112 25.51 19.76 -7.23
CA GLU A 112 26.65 20.02 -8.13
C GLU A 112 27.22 21.42 -7.81
N PRO A 113 28.51 21.74 -8.09
CA PRO A 113 29.61 20.90 -8.57
C PRO A 113 30.67 20.56 -7.50
#